data_AF-A0A852RNB5-F1
#
_entry.id   AF-A0A852RNB5-F1
#
_cell.length_a   1.000
_cell.length_b   1.000
_cell.length_c   1.000
_cell.angle_alpha   90.00
_cell.angle_beta   90.00
_cell.angle_gamma   90.00
#
_symmetry.space_group_name_H-M   'P 1'
#
loop_
_entity.id
_entity.type
_entity.pdbx_description
1 polymer ?
#
loop_
_entity_poly.entity_id
_entity_poly.type
_entity_poly.pdbx_seq_one_letter_code
_entity_poly.pdbx_strand_id
1 'polypeptide(L)'
;MTTPRPRDRRRRRSLVLAAAGATAAVILVLGISGTLSSWTSAIITNDDNTVEAAQSLVLQETGPGNVVCTSTDGGGSGNSATCSTIDKYGGTAVPLGPGDHQTVTVSLENTGTGSGALTLAPGSCVTSAGSPSASADLCDVATVTVACTTPSTVDTTATPVALSALAQLSVVTTLAAGESTDCTFDVALPASASPQVGGQVATQPLVWTLS
;
A
#
# COMPACT_ATOMS: atom_id res chain seq x y z
N MET A 1 -72.61 -89.52 -28.05
CA MET A 1 -71.43 -89.99 -27.28
C MET A 1 -70.26 -89.13 -27.70
N THR A 2 -69.86 -88.13 -26.91
CA THR A 2 -68.76 -87.20 -27.22
C THR A 2 -67.87 -87.07 -25.99
N THR A 3 -66.67 -87.64 -26.07
CA THR A 3 -65.65 -87.68 -25.02
C THR A 3 -64.86 -86.37 -24.98
N PRO A 4 -64.69 -85.70 -23.82
CA PRO A 4 -63.87 -84.49 -23.73
C PRO A 4 -62.37 -84.84 -23.61
N ARG A 5 -61.53 -84.14 -24.38
CA ARG A 5 -60.06 -84.24 -24.31
C ARG A 5 -59.51 -83.61 -23.01
N PRO A 6 -58.50 -84.21 -22.36
CA PRO A 6 -57.91 -83.64 -21.15
C PRO A 6 -57.06 -82.41 -21.51
N ARG A 7 -57.22 -81.31 -20.75
CA ARG A 7 -56.40 -80.11 -20.88
C ARG A 7 -54.97 -80.40 -20.40
N ASP A 8 -54.02 -80.10 -21.26
CA ASP A 8 -52.60 -80.43 -21.10
C ASP A 8 -51.91 -79.58 -20.01
N ARG A 9 -51.58 -80.25 -18.90
CA ARG A 9 -50.97 -79.69 -17.68
C ARG A 9 -49.55 -79.16 -17.93
N ARG A 10 -48.89 -79.58 -19.03
CA ARG A 10 -47.55 -79.12 -19.42
C ARG A 10 -47.50 -77.64 -19.81
N ARG A 11 -48.51 -77.14 -20.56
CA ARG A 11 -48.54 -75.74 -21.03
C ARG A 11 -48.57 -74.71 -19.90
N ARG A 12 -49.27 -75.01 -18.80
CA ARG A 12 -49.34 -74.11 -17.63
C ARG A 12 -48.01 -74.04 -16.87
N ARG A 13 -47.26 -75.15 -16.80
CA ARG A 13 -45.94 -75.17 -16.16
C ARG A 13 -44.92 -74.38 -16.97
N SER A 14 -44.94 -74.51 -18.30
CA SER A 14 -44.07 -73.75 -19.19
C SER A 14 -44.28 -72.23 -19.10
N LEU A 15 -45.52 -71.76 -18.96
CA LEU A 15 -45.82 -70.34 -18.79
C LEU A 15 -45.34 -69.78 -17.45
N VAL A 16 -45.45 -70.56 -16.36
CA VAL A 16 -44.94 -70.14 -15.04
C VAL A 16 -43.41 -70.07 -15.03
N LEU A 17 -42.74 -71.03 -15.68
CA LEU A 17 -41.28 -71.02 -15.85
C LEU A 17 -40.81 -69.83 -16.70
N ALA A 18 -41.53 -69.49 -17.77
CA ALA A 18 -41.21 -68.32 -18.59
C ALA A 18 -41.41 -67.00 -17.84
N ALA A 19 -42.49 -66.88 -17.04
CA ALA A 19 -42.74 -65.69 -16.23
C ALA A 19 -41.69 -65.51 -15.13
N ALA A 20 -41.28 -66.60 -14.47
CA ALA A 20 -40.21 -66.58 -13.46
C ALA A 20 -38.84 -66.19 -14.06
N GLY A 21 -38.55 -66.64 -15.29
CA GLY A 21 -37.34 -66.23 -16.01
C GLY A 21 -37.35 -64.73 -16.36
N ALA A 22 -38.50 -64.21 -16.80
CA ALA A 22 -38.64 -62.80 -17.12
C ALA A 22 -38.54 -61.90 -15.88
N THR A 23 -39.14 -62.27 -14.76
CA THR A 23 -39.03 -61.51 -13.51
C THR A 23 -37.62 -61.55 -12.93
N ALA A 24 -36.94 -62.70 -12.97
CA ALA A 24 -35.54 -62.81 -12.56
C ALA A 24 -34.62 -61.93 -13.41
N ALA A 25 -34.84 -61.88 -14.74
CA ALA A 25 -34.08 -61.01 -15.64
C ALA A 25 -34.31 -59.52 -15.34
N VAL A 26 -35.55 -59.12 -15.06
CA VAL A 26 -35.88 -57.73 -14.70
C VAL A 26 -35.24 -57.33 -13.36
N ILE A 27 -35.27 -58.20 -12.35
CA ILE A 27 -34.62 -57.95 -11.05
C ILE A 27 -33.10 -57.81 -11.21
N LEU A 28 -32.48 -58.63 -12.07
CA LEU A 28 -31.04 -58.58 -12.33
C LEU A 28 -30.63 -57.29 -13.07
N VAL A 29 -31.44 -56.83 -14.04
CA VAL A 29 -31.22 -55.55 -14.75
C VAL A 29 -31.38 -54.36 -13.81
N LEU A 30 -32.36 -54.38 -12.90
CA LEU A 30 -32.58 -53.31 -11.91
C LEU A 30 -31.48 -53.28 -10.84
N GLY A 31 -30.96 -54.44 -10.43
CA GLY A 31 -29.86 -54.55 -9.46
C GLY A 31 -28.52 -54.01 -9.99
N ILE A 32 -28.23 -54.23 -11.28
CA ILE A 32 -26.98 -53.78 -11.94
C ILE A 32 -27.07 -52.31 -12.37
N SER A 33 -28.23 -51.85 -12.85
CA SER A 33 -28.37 -50.51 -13.41
C SER A 33 -28.50 -49.40 -12.35
N GLY A 34 -29.08 -49.70 -11.19
CA GLY A 34 -29.31 -48.70 -10.14
C GLY A 34 -28.12 -48.44 -9.23
N THR A 35 -27.20 -49.41 -9.07
CA THR A 35 -26.08 -49.31 -8.13
C THR A 35 -24.74 -49.03 -8.79
N LEU A 36 -24.51 -49.36 -10.07
CA LEU A 36 -23.23 -49.11 -10.75
C LEU A 36 -23.12 -47.70 -11.38
N SER A 37 -24.23 -47.00 -11.56
CA SER A 37 -24.24 -45.68 -12.25
C SER A 37 -23.54 -44.57 -11.45
N SER A 38 -23.30 -44.76 -10.14
CA SER A 38 -22.55 -43.82 -9.30
C SER A 38 -21.07 -44.17 -9.11
N TRP A 39 -20.60 -45.33 -9.59
CA TRP A 39 -19.24 -45.83 -9.36
C TRP A 39 -18.29 -45.49 -10.53
N THR A 40 -18.83 -44.97 -11.63
CA THR A 40 -18.06 -44.56 -12.82
C THR A 40 -17.73 -43.07 -12.84
N SER A 41 -18.23 -42.28 -11.88
CA SER A 41 -17.96 -40.84 -11.77
C SER A 41 -17.39 -40.49 -10.39
N ALA A 42 -16.09 -40.22 -10.33
CA ALA A 42 -15.44 -39.56 -9.20
C ALA A 42 -15.30 -38.07 -9.56
N ILE A 43 -16.02 -37.20 -8.85
CA ILE A 43 -16.08 -35.76 -9.13
C ILE A 43 -15.63 -35.02 -7.88
N ILE A 44 -14.59 -34.19 -8.02
CA ILE A 44 -14.15 -33.23 -7.00
C ILE A 44 -14.42 -31.84 -7.57
N THR A 45 -15.38 -31.15 -6.97
CA THR A 45 -15.68 -29.74 -7.25
C THR A 45 -14.97 -28.90 -6.21
N ASN A 46 -14.21 -27.90 -6.66
CA ASN A 46 -13.62 -26.87 -5.80
C ASN A 46 -14.30 -25.54 -6.18
N ASP A 47 -15.38 -25.21 -5.48
CA ASP A 47 -16.24 -24.05 -5.71
C ASP A 47 -15.85 -22.82 -4.87
N ASP A 48 -14.99 -23.01 -3.87
CA ASP A 48 -14.51 -21.95 -2.95
C ASP A 48 -13.04 -21.51 -3.21
N ASN A 49 -12.56 -21.64 -4.46
CA ASN A 49 -11.20 -21.18 -4.79
C ASN A 49 -11.14 -19.64 -4.74
N THR A 50 -10.38 -19.10 -3.79
CA THR A 50 -10.16 -17.66 -3.64
C THR A 50 -8.67 -17.32 -3.67
N VAL A 51 -8.36 -16.12 -4.14
CA VAL A 51 -7.02 -15.51 -4.09
C VAL A 51 -7.19 -14.04 -3.73
N GLU A 52 -6.35 -13.55 -2.82
CA GLU A 52 -6.32 -12.15 -2.39
C GLU A 52 -4.88 -11.61 -2.53
N ALA A 53 -4.75 -10.37 -2.97
CA ALA A 53 -3.46 -9.68 -3.02
C ALA A 53 -3.14 -9.08 -1.64
N ALA A 54 -1.85 -8.99 -1.30
CA ALA A 54 -1.44 -8.32 -0.07
C ALA A 54 -1.82 -6.83 -0.07
N GLN A 55 -2.03 -6.26 1.13
CA GLN A 55 -2.22 -4.82 1.29
C GLN A 55 -0.97 -4.05 0.85
N SER A 56 -1.17 -2.84 0.33
CA SER A 56 -0.09 -1.96 -0.13
C SER A 56 -0.03 -0.68 0.68
N LEU A 57 1.16 -0.12 0.80
CA LEU A 57 1.38 1.24 1.30
C LEU A 57 1.73 2.11 0.08
N VAL A 58 1.11 3.26 -0.06
CA VAL A 58 1.44 4.22 -1.12
C VAL A 58 1.44 5.59 -0.48
N LEU A 59 2.57 6.29 -0.55
CA LEU A 59 2.69 7.62 0.04
C LEU A 59 2.56 8.66 -1.07
N GLN A 60 1.64 9.60 -0.89
CA GLN A 60 1.47 10.77 -1.74
C GLN A 60 1.86 12.01 -0.96
N GLU A 61 2.77 12.80 -1.51
CA GLU A 61 3.14 14.11 -1.00
C GLU A 61 2.54 15.20 -1.90
N THR A 62 1.85 16.16 -1.27
CA THR A 62 1.34 17.36 -1.94
C THR A 62 1.99 18.59 -1.36
N GLY A 63 2.66 19.38 -2.21
CA GLY A 63 3.33 20.62 -1.84
C GLY A 63 2.56 21.89 -2.24
N PRO A 64 3.19 23.06 -2.02
CA PRO A 64 2.65 24.34 -2.46
C PRO A 64 2.28 24.34 -3.95
N GLY A 65 1.18 25.00 -4.30
CA GLY A 65 0.69 25.04 -5.68
C GLY A 65 0.08 23.72 -6.17
N ASN A 66 -0.27 22.80 -5.28
CA ASN A 66 -0.83 21.48 -5.58
C ASN A 66 0.08 20.61 -6.45
N VAL A 67 1.39 20.77 -6.28
CA VAL A 67 2.37 19.86 -6.88
C VAL A 67 2.30 18.54 -6.13
N VAL A 68 1.93 17.47 -6.83
CA VAL A 68 1.79 16.12 -6.26
C VAL A 68 2.97 15.27 -6.68
N CYS A 69 3.45 14.44 -5.76
CA CYS A 69 4.44 13.41 -6.00
C CYS A 69 4.05 12.15 -5.24
N THR A 70 3.98 11.02 -5.93
CA THR A 70 3.56 9.74 -5.35
C THR A 70 4.70 8.74 -5.39
N SER A 71 4.81 7.87 -4.39
CA SER A 71 5.86 6.85 -4.32
C SER A 71 5.86 5.88 -5.51
N THR A 72 4.78 5.80 -6.28
CA THR A 72 4.69 5.00 -7.51
C THR A 72 5.20 5.72 -8.78
N ASP A 73 5.53 7.01 -8.71
CA ASP A 73 5.96 7.80 -9.88
C ASP A 73 7.40 7.51 -10.33
N GLY A 74 8.21 6.83 -9.51
CA GLY A 74 9.61 6.50 -9.83
C GLY A 74 9.81 5.54 -11.01
N GLY A 75 8.73 4.97 -11.54
CA GLY A 75 8.75 4.01 -12.63
C GLY A 75 9.13 2.59 -12.19
N GLY A 76 8.67 1.58 -12.95
CA GLY A 76 8.91 0.16 -12.67
C GLY A 76 7.91 -0.44 -11.65
N SER A 77 8.31 -1.53 -10.98
CA SER A 77 7.50 -2.24 -9.97
C SER A 77 7.83 -1.82 -8.53
N GLY A 78 8.49 -0.67 -8.34
CA GLY A 78 8.94 -0.15 -7.05
C GLY A 78 7.91 0.77 -6.39
N ASN A 79 8.13 1.06 -5.10
CA ASN A 79 7.34 1.99 -4.30
C ASN A 79 8.25 3.08 -3.71
N SER A 80 8.97 3.77 -4.60
CA SER A 80 9.90 4.85 -4.27
C SER A 80 9.94 5.85 -5.43
N ALA A 81 9.93 7.14 -5.10
CA ALA A 81 10.04 8.24 -6.05
C ALA A 81 10.95 9.34 -5.50
N THR A 82 11.50 10.17 -6.39
CA THR A 82 12.27 11.37 -6.01
C THR A 82 11.54 12.63 -6.46
N CYS A 83 11.07 13.41 -5.50
CA CYS A 83 10.27 14.62 -5.73
C CYS A 83 11.17 15.86 -5.74
N SER A 84 11.70 16.25 -6.90
CA SER A 84 12.62 17.41 -7.00
C SER A 84 11.92 18.78 -7.09
N THR A 85 10.60 18.79 -7.26
CA THR A 85 9.80 20.01 -7.49
C THR A 85 9.22 20.63 -6.22
N ILE A 86 9.22 19.90 -5.10
CA ILE A 86 8.64 20.38 -3.83
C ILE A 86 9.77 20.65 -2.83
N ASP A 87 10.24 21.89 -2.80
CA ASP A 87 11.28 22.35 -1.88
C ASP A 87 10.70 22.69 -0.50
N LYS A 88 11.12 21.96 0.54
CA LYS A 88 10.60 22.13 1.91
C LYS A 88 11.22 23.31 2.64
N TYR A 89 12.31 23.84 2.11
CA TYR A 89 12.97 24.99 2.68
C TYR A 89 12.51 26.28 2.01
N GLY A 90 11.65 26.24 1.00
CA GLY A 90 11.08 27.43 0.35
C GLY A 90 11.83 27.87 -0.91
N GLY A 91 12.91 27.16 -1.28
CA GLY A 91 13.69 27.46 -2.47
C GLY A 91 14.54 28.72 -2.38
N THR A 92 15.02 29.18 -3.54
CA THR A 92 16.00 30.27 -3.66
C THR A 92 15.44 31.55 -4.27
N ALA A 93 14.14 31.57 -4.61
CA ALA A 93 13.50 32.73 -5.25
C ALA A 93 13.42 33.95 -4.31
N VAL A 94 13.26 33.71 -3.01
CA VAL A 94 13.28 34.73 -1.96
C VAL A 94 14.34 34.33 -0.94
N PRO A 95 15.59 34.80 -1.07
CA PRO A 95 16.65 34.45 -0.13
C PRO A 95 16.37 35.08 1.25
N LEU A 96 16.66 34.33 2.32
CA LEU A 96 16.50 34.81 3.70
C LEU A 96 17.60 35.80 4.07
N GLY A 97 17.21 36.96 4.61
CA GLY A 97 18.08 37.86 5.35
C GLY A 97 18.12 37.53 6.85
N PRO A 98 19.03 38.15 7.62
CA PRO A 98 19.08 37.96 9.07
C PRO A 98 17.77 38.35 9.74
N GLY A 99 17.15 37.40 10.46
CA GLY A 99 15.86 37.56 11.13
C GLY A 99 14.66 37.14 10.29
N ASP A 100 14.86 36.86 9.00
CA ASP A 100 13.83 36.34 8.13
C ASP A 100 13.61 34.84 8.35
N HIS A 101 12.40 34.39 8.05
CA HIS A 101 12.03 32.98 8.01
C HIS A 101 11.04 32.74 6.86
N GLN A 102 10.91 31.48 6.48
CA GLN A 102 9.95 31.04 5.49
C GLN A 102 9.36 29.69 5.86
N THR A 103 8.06 29.57 5.61
CA THR A 103 7.29 28.37 5.93
C THR A 103 6.87 27.64 4.67
N VAL A 104 6.98 26.32 4.70
CA VAL A 104 6.47 25.42 3.66
C VAL A 104 5.68 24.31 4.30
N THR A 105 4.41 24.18 3.92
CA THR A 105 3.56 23.07 4.34
C THR A 105 3.46 22.04 3.23
N VAL A 106 3.57 20.76 3.60
CA VAL A 106 3.29 19.61 2.74
C VAL A 106 2.24 18.72 3.38
N SER A 107 1.37 18.15 2.55
CA SER A 107 0.40 17.13 2.96
C SER A 107 0.90 15.76 2.57
N LEU A 108 0.89 14.82 3.51
CA LEU A 108 1.32 13.44 3.32
C LEU A 108 0.15 12.51 3.54
N GLU A 109 -0.25 11.80 2.49
CA GLU A 109 -1.41 10.91 2.47
C GLU A 109 -0.99 9.48 2.18
N ASN A 110 -1.51 8.52 2.94
CA ASN A 110 -1.40 7.10 2.61
C ASN A 110 -2.54 6.69 1.67
N THR A 111 -2.30 6.71 0.37
CA THR A 111 -3.26 6.30 -0.67
C THR A 111 -3.30 4.79 -0.91
N GLY A 112 -2.56 4.02 -0.10
CA GLY A 112 -2.56 2.55 -0.12
C GLY A 112 -3.79 1.94 0.53
N THR A 113 -3.74 0.61 0.72
CA THR A 113 -4.81 -0.17 1.38
C THR A 113 -4.41 -0.67 2.78
N GLY A 114 -3.13 -0.63 3.12
CA GLY A 114 -2.61 -0.95 4.45
C GLY A 114 -2.32 0.30 5.28
N SER A 115 -1.96 0.11 6.55
CA SER A 115 -1.53 1.17 7.48
C SER A 115 -0.07 0.99 7.86
N GLY A 116 0.67 2.08 8.05
CA GLY A 116 2.10 2.01 8.38
C GLY A 116 2.59 3.22 9.18
N ALA A 117 3.80 3.15 9.70
CA ALA A 117 4.46 4.26 10.38
C ALA A 117 5.09 5.22 9.36
N LEU A 118 4.93 6.53 9.57
CA LEU A 118 5.53 7.58 8.75
C LEU A 118 6.73 8.20 9.46
N THR A 119 7.87 8.25 8.77
CA THR A 119 9.12 8.85 9.27
C THR A 119 9.71 9.83 8.27
N LEU A 120 10.42 10.84 8.78
CA LEU A 120 11.23 11.78 8.00
C LEU A 120 12.70 11.57 8.34
N ALA A 121 13.52 11.22 7.36
CA ALA A 121 14.96 11.09 7.49
C ALA A 121 15.69 12.19 6.69
N PRO A 122 16.32 13.16 7.36
CA PRO A 122 17.20 14.13 6.72
C PRO A 122 18.53 13.49 6.29
N GLY A 123 19.03 13.87 5.12
CA GLY A 123 20.37 13.57 4.66
C GLY A 123 21.40 14.59 5.15
N SER A 124 22.62 14.51 4.64
CA SER A 124 23.64 15.52 4.92
C SER A 124 23.24 16.86 4.30
N CYS A 125 23.30 17.93 5.10
CA CYS A 125 23.21 19.29 4.58
C CYS A 125 24.55 19.68 3.96
N VAL A 126 24.50 20.23 2.75
CA VAL A 126 25.67 20.76 2.03
C VAL A 126 25.43 22.21 1.65
N THR A 127 26.47 23.04 1.75
CA THR A 127 26.44 24.43 1.30
C THR A 127 27.19 24.63 -0.01
N SER A 128 26.61 25.48 -0.87
CA SER A 128 27.29 25.96 -2.06
C SER A 128 28.41 26.94 -1.70
N ALA A 129 29.25 27.26 -2.69
CA ALA A 129 30.04 28.48 -2.62
C ALA A 129 29.11 29.70 -2.44
N GLY A 130 29.53 30.65 -1.60
CA GLY A 130 28.82 31.90 -1.38
C GLY A 130 29.55 33.09 -1.97
N SER A 131 29.31 34.27 -1.40
CA SER A 131 30.12 35.47 -1.67
C SER A 131 31.61 35.25 -1.37
N PRO A 132 32.53 36.06 -1.92
CA PRO A 132 33.97 35.93 -1.61
C PRO A 132 34.34 36.09 -0.13
N SER A 133 33.47 36.76 0.64
CA SER A 133 33.58 36.92 2.09
C SER A 133 32.93 35.80 2.89
N ALA A 134 32.34 34.80 2.22
CA ALA A 134 31.64 33.72 2.88
C ALA A 134 32.62 32.72 3.46
N SER A 135 32.60 32.56 4.78
CA SER A 135 33.51 31.71 5.54
C SER A 135 32.83 30.93 6.67
N ALA A 136 31.53 31.13 6.88
CA ALA A 136 30.70 30.37 7.81
C ALA A 136 29.77 29.46 7.00
N ASP A 137 29.38 28.31 7.55
CA ASP A 137 28.51 27.35 6.85
C ASP A 137 27.03 27.66 7.11
N LEU A 138 26.26 27.95 6.06
CA LEU A 138 24.82 28.17 6.17
C LEU A 138 24.08 26.95 6.76
N CYS A 139 24.54 25.71 6.57
CA CYS A 139 23.94 24.52 7.16
C CYS A 139 24.02 24.51 8.70
N ASP A 140 25.05 25.14 9.26
CA ASP A 140 25.25 25.23 10.71
C ASP A 140 24.58 26.47 11.33
N VAL A 141 24.22 27.46 10.50
CA VAL A 141 23.67 28.75 10.94
C VAL A 141 22.16 28.84 10.74
N ALA A 142 21.65 28.41 9.59
CA ALA A 142 20.21 28.38 9.34
C ALA A 142 19.55 27.32 10.21
N THR A 143 18.37 27.64 10.73
CA THR A 143 17.62 26.75 11.62
C THR A 143 16.33 26.29 10.98
N VAL A 144 15.88 25.10 11.35
CA VAL A 144 14.59 24.54 10.94
C VAL A 144 13.80 24.07 12.15
N THR A 145 12.48 24.27 12.08
CA THR A 145 11.51 23.58 12.93
C THR A 145 10.48 22.85 12.06
N VAL A 146 9.92 21.77 12.60
CA VAL A 146 8.89 20.97 11.94
C VAL A 146 7.72 20.81 12.91
N ALA A 147 6.52 21.14 12.44
CA ALA A 147 5.28 20.89 13.16
C ALA A 147 4.30 20.17 12.23
N CYS A 148 3.75 19.04 12.69
CA CYS A 148 2.80 18.25 11.93
C CYS A 148 1.44 18.19 12.64
N THR A 149 0.37 18.08 11.86
CA THR A 149 -1.01 18.00 12.37
C THR A 149 -1.43 16.55 12.59
N THR A 150 -2.53 16.36 13.33
CA THR A 150 -3.13 15.04 13.59
C THR A 150 -3.26 14.22 12.30
N PRO A 151 -2.89 12.93 12.29
CA PRO A 151 -2.56 12.06 13.44
C PRO A 151 -1.17 12.24 14.07
N SER A 152 -0.31 13.10 13.51
CA SER A 152 0.99 13.41 14.10
C SER A 152 0.86 14.22 15.39
N THR A 153 1.87 14.10 16.25
CA THR A 153 2.11 14.96 17.41
C THR A 153 3.49 15.62 17.37
N VAL A 154 4.17 15.60 16.22
CA VAL A 154 5.49 16.23 16.07
C VAL A 154 5.32 17.74 16.11
N ASP A 155 6.03 18.37 17.04
CA ASP A 155 6.17 19.82 17.13
C ASP A 155 7.54 20.15 17.71
N THR A 156 8.42 20.69 16.87
CA THR A 156 9.78 21.11 17.28
C THR A 156 9.92 22.63 17.34
N THR A 157 8.82 23.39 17.28
CA THR A 157 8.83 24.87 17.20
C THR A 157 9.54 25.52 18.39
N ALA A 158 9.46 24.90 19.57
CA ALA A 158 10.14 25.37 20.79
C ALA A 158 11.67 25.11 20.79
N THR A 159 12.16 24.26 19.90
CA THR A 159 13.57 23.86 19.82
C THR A 159 14.09 23.88 18.38
N PRO A 160 14.28 25.07 17.78
CA PRO A 160 14.94 25.19 16.48
C PRO A 160 16.31 24.56 16.51
N VAL A 161 16.62 23.77 15.47
CA VAL A 161 17.93 23.12 15.29
C VAL A 161 18.57 23.62 14.00
N ALA A 162 19.90 23.61 13.95
CA ALA A 162 20.60 23.86 12.69
C ALA A 162 20.21 22.83 11.62
N LEU A 163 20.25 23.20 10.34
CA LEU A 163 19.93 22.26 9.24
C LEU A 163 20.83 21.01 9.29
N SER A 164 22.11 21.18 9.61
CA SER A 164 23.08 20.08 9.79
C SER A 164 22.76 19.16 10.97
N ALA A 165 21.97 19.63 11.94
CA ALA A 165 21.62 18.92 13.17
C ALA A 165 20.19 18.34 13.16
N LEU A 166 19.43 18.51 12.08
CA LEU A 166 18.10 17.92 11.96
C LEU A 166 18.22 16.38 11.96
N ALA A 167 17.66 15.76 12.99
CA ALA A 167 17.64 14.31 13.16
C ALA A 167 16.39 13.70 12.53
N GLN A 168 16.40 12.36 12.39
CA GLN A 168 15.21 11.62 11.97
C GLN A 168 14.03 11.89 12.91
N LEU A 169 12.85 12.12 12.34
CA LEU A 169 11.61 12.33 13.07
C LEU A 169 10.65 11.16 12.86
N SER A 170 10.09 10.65 13.95
CA SER A 170 8.96 9.72 13.94
C SER A 170 7.67 10.54 13.85
N VAL A 171 7.11 10.65 12.64
CA VAL A 171 6.03 11.61 12.36
C VAL A 171 4.68 11.07 12.79
N VAL A 172 4.34 9.86 12.35
CA VAL A 172 3.10 9.19 12.75
C VAL A 172 3.41 7.73 13.04
N THR A 173 2.95 7.20 14.18
CA THR A 173 3.14 5.78 14.52
C THR A 173 2.32 4.87 13.60
N THR A 174 1.10 5.30 13.25
CA THR A 174 0.21 4.60 12.33
C THR A 174 -0.57 5.64 11.51
N LEU A 175 -0.25 5.73 10.22
CA LEU A 175 -1.04 6.47 9.23
C LEU A 175 -1.93 5.46 8.51
N ALA A 176 -3.24 5.53 8.75
CA ALA A 176 -4.20 4.60 8.16
C ALA A 176 -4.36 4.82 6.64
N ALA A 177 -4.87 3.81 5.94
CA ALA A 177 -5.27 3.95 4.54
C ALA A 177 -6.31 5.09 4.38
N GLY A 178 -6.04 6.01 3.46
CA GLY A 178 -6.85 7.22 3.21
C GLY A 178 -6.67 8.33 4.26
N GLU A 179 -5.76 8.19 5.22
CA GLU A 179 -5.46 9.22 6.20
C GLU A 179 -4.31 10.12 5.74
N SER A 180 -4.34 11.37 6.16
CA SER A 180 -3.35 12.39 5.84
C SER A 180 -2.83 13.12 7.08
N THR A 181 -1.59 13.59 7.03
CA THR A 181 -1.00 14.54 8.00
C THR A 181 -0.35 15.69 7.25
N ASP A 182 -0.52 16.92 7.74
CA ASP A 182 0.16 18.08 7.18
C ASP A 182 1.38 18.42 8.03
N CYS A 183 2.55 18.52 7.41
CA CYS A 183 3.80 18.92 8.07
C CYS A 183 4.27 20.27 7.53
N THR A 184 4.50 21.21 8.44
CA THR A 184 5.02 22.54 8.16
C THR A 184 6.48 22.63 8.60
N PHE A 185 7.34 22.97 7.64
CA PHE A 185 8.73 23.33 7.86
C PHE A 185 8.80 24.84 7.99
N ASP A 186 9.43 25.33 9.05
CA ASP A 186 9.79 26.74 9.19
C ASP A 186 11.32 26.84 9.21
N VAL A 187 11.87 27.44 8.17
CA VAL A 187 13.32 27.66 8.02
C VAL A 187 13.61 29.12 8.26
N ALA A 188 14.51 29.39 9.18
CA ALA A 188 14.87 30.74 9.58
C ALA A 188 16.38 30.97 9.48
N LEU A 189 16.76 32.20 9.12
CA LEU A 189 18.11 32.69 9.31
C LEU A 189 18.13 33.57 10.57
N PRO A 190 18.84 33.22 11.65
CA PRO A 190 18.81 34.00 12.88
C PRO A 190 19.19 35.47 12.66
N ALA A 191 18.62 36.40 13.42
CA ALA A 191 18.95 37.83 13.33
C ALA A 191 20.43 38.13 13.67
N SER A 192 21.10 37.23 14.38
CA SER A 192 22.54 37.26 14.68
C SER A 192 23.41 36.70 13.55
N ALA A 193 22.82 36.24 12.44
CA ALA A 193 23.57 35.68 11.33
C ALA A 193 24.53 36.72 10.74
N SER A 194 25.77 36.28 10.58
CA SER A 194 26.83 37.14 10.07
C SER A 194 26.81 37.20 8.54
N PRO A 195 27.26 38.30 7.90
CA PRO A 195 27.44 38.36 6.44
C PRO A 195 28.31 37.25 5.83
N GLN A 196 29.05 36.48 6.64
CA GLN A 196 29.89 35.36 6.18
C GLN A 196 29.12 34.11 5.73
N VAL A 197 27.79 34.07 5.82
CA VAL A 197 26.95 33.05 5.13
C VAL A 197 26.37 33.58 3.81
N GLY A 198 26.62 34.85 3.49
CA GLY A 198 25.94 35.55 2.39
C GLY A 198 26.18 34.91 1.02
N GLY A 199 25.09 34.71 0.28
CA GLY A 199 25.09 34.18 -1.08
C GLY A 199 25.25 32.67 -1.18
N GLN A 200 25.29 31.94 -0.06
CA GLN A 200 25.28 30.48 -0.05
C GLN A 200 23.87 29.92 -0.26
N VAL A 201 23.81 28.69 -0.78
CA VAL A 201 22.60 27.87 -0.85
C VAL A 201 22.87 26.60 -0.06
N ALA A 202 21.99 26.28 0.90
CA ALA A 202 22.01 25.02 1.60
C ALA A 202 21.12 24.00 0.86
N THR A 203 21.56 22.74 0.78
CA THR A 203 20.79 21.65 0.18
C THR A 203 20.87 20.44 1.10
N GLN A 204 19.70 19.89 1.45
CA GLN A 204 19.59 18.68 2.27
C GLN A 204 18.54 17.76 1.65
N PRO A 205 18.86 16.48 1.35
CA PRO A 205 17.85 15.50 1.00
C PRO A 205 16.90 15.26 2.18
N LEU A 206 15.60 15.23 1.93
CA LEU A 206 14.58 14.89 2.93
C LEU A 206 13.80 13.68 2.42
N VAL A 207 13.90 12.55 3.14
CA VAL A 207 13.30 11.28 2.71
C VAL A 207 12.16 10.92 3.64
N TRP A 208 10.96 10.85 3.08
CA TRP A 208 9.79 10.29 3.75
C TRP A 208 9.73 8.78 3.54
N THR A 209 9.46 8.02 4.61
CA THR A 209 9.23 6.58 4.53
C THR A 209 7.95 6.21 5.25
N LEU A 210 7.05 5.52 4.55
CA LEU A 210 5.87 4.86 5.09
C LEU A 210 6.11 3.34 5.10
N SER A 211 6.08 2.69 6.27
CA SER A 211 6.44 1.28 6.45
C SER A 211 5.54 0.52 7.40
#